data_AF-A0A645CFG6-F1
#
_entry.id   AF-A0A645CFG6-F1
#
_cell.length_a   1.000
_cell.length_b   1.000
_cell.length_c   1.000
_cell.angle_alpha   90.00
_cell.angle_beta   90.00
_cell.angle_gamma   90.00
#
_symmetry.space_group_name_H-M   'P 1'
#
loop_
_entity.id
_entity.type
_entity.pdbx_description
1 polymer ?
#
loop_
_entity_poly.entity_id
_entity_poly.type
_entity_poly.pdbx_seq_one_letter_code
_entity_poly.pdbx_strand_id
1 'polypeptide(L)'
;MVSALTANGIGWAGRVMNFVLITAILSTMLAAMFGLGRMLRSMAADGLAPAWLLSDTDVPRRGILVSGAAMLLAMGLGQLFPSLYLFLISSGGFALLFTYAVLTAAHLRLRRRGELVSSYRMPGYPYTGILTLLALGAAMVSMPFVAGQAPGLWAGLSMVALYSAVYPVLRRSKEVARPKPLYPPAGLRLPLTELSEELGEFPKKPEQ
;
A
#
# COMPACT_ATOMS: atom_id res chain seq x y z
N MET A 1 -12.95 13.74 18.66
CA MET A 1 -11.82 13.73 19.62
C MET A 1 -11.42 15.15 20.01
N VAL A 2 -11.04 16.03 19.05
CA VAL A 2 -10.78 17.45 19.34
C VAL A 2 -12.03 18.16 19.88
N SER A 3 -13.19 17.92 19.28
CA SER A 3 -14.49 18.42 19.76
C SER A 3 -14.81 18.02 21.21
N ALA A 4 -14.45 16.80 21.60
CA ALA A 4 -14.63 16.29 22.96
C ALA A 4 -13.63 16.89 23.96
N LEU A 5 -12.38 17.17 23.56
CA LEU A 5 -11.39 17.84 24.42
C LEU A 5 -11.73 19.32 24.66
N THR A 6 -12.25 20.02 23.65
CA THR A 6 -12.75 21.40 23.82
C THR A 6 -13.97 21.46 24.74
N ALA A 7 -14.83 20.43 24.73
CA ALA A 7 -15.98 20.34 25.63
C ALA A 7 -15.58 20.08 27.10
N ASN A 8 -14.39 19.51 27.35
CA ASN A 8 -13.85 19.24 28.70
C ASN A 8 -12.94 20.38 29.24
N GLY A 9 -13.01 21.58 28.65
CA GLY A 9 -12.39 22.78 29.24
C GLY A 9 -10.90 23.01 28.96
N ILE A 10 -10.24 22.17 28.15
CA ILE A 10 -8.81 22.33 27.81
C ILE A 10 -8.66 22.76 26.34
N GLY A 11 -9.12 23.96 26.02
CA GLY A 11 -9.09 24.50 24.65
C GLY A 11 -7.67 24.69 24.07
N TRP A 12 -6.63 24.79 24.91
CA TRP A 12 -5.24 24.86 24.45
C TRP A 12 -4.73 23.51 23.92
N ALA A 13 -5.09 22.40 24.57
CA ALA A 13 -4.72 21.06 24.15
C ALA A 13 -5.38 20.69 22.82
N GLY A 14 -6.62 21.16 22.58
CA GLY A 14 -7.30 21.02 21.30
C GLY A 14 -6.56 21.70 20.13
N ARG A 15 -6.00 22.90 20.35
CA ARG A 15 -5.21 23.63 19.33
C ARG A 15 -3.89 22.92 19.01
N VAL A 16 -3.16 22.47 20.02
CA VAL A 16 -1.91 21.71 19.84
C VAL A 16 -2.20 20.39 19.09
N MET A 17 -3.25 19.66 19.49
CA MET A 17 -3.64 18.42 18.81
C MET A 17 -4.01 18.63 17.35
N ASN A 18 -4.75 19.71 17.04
CA ASN A 18 -5.09 20.01 15.64
C ASN A 18 -3.84 20.32 14.81
N PHE A 19 -2.89 21.11 15.36
CA PHE A 19 -1.62 21.40 14.68
C PHE A 19 -0.81 20.12 14.38
N VAL A 20 -0.69 19.23 15.36
CA VAL A 20 -0.01 17.93 15.19
C VAL A 20 -0.73 17.08 14.15
N LEU A 21 -2.06 17.02 14.20
CA LEU A 21 -2.88 16.22 13.28
C LEU A 21 -2.73 16.71 11.83
N ILE A 22 -2.80 18.02 11.59
CA ILE A 22 -2.60 18.60 10.26
C ILE A 22 -1.19 18.28 9.74
N THR A 23 -0.17 18.44 10.58
CA THR A 23 1.23 18.15 10.19
C THR A 23 1.44 16.66 9.88
N ALA A 24 0.87 15.77 10.68
CA ALA A 24 0.96 14.32 10.47
C ALA A 24 0.23 13.87 9.19
N ILE A 25 -0.95 14.44 8.93
CA ILE A 25 -1.73 14.19 7.71
C ILE A 25 -0.96 14.67 6.48
N LEU A 26 -0.41 15.88 6.51
CA LEU A 26 0.42 16.43 5.43
C LEU A 26 1.63 15.52 5.15
N SER A 27 2.36 15.10 6.19
CA SER A 27 3.51 14.20 6.04
C SER A 27 3.13 12.88 5.38
N THR A 28 2.04 12.25 5.84
CA THR A 28 1.54 10.98 5.27
C THR A 28 1.07 11.15 3.83
N MET A 29 0.40 12.26 3.50
CA MET A 29 -0.06 12.57 2.14
C MET A 29 1.09 12.77 1.18
N LEU A 30 2.15 13.48 1.57
CA LEU A 30 3.34 13.66 0.74
C LEU A 30 3.99 12.28 0.46
N ALA A 31 4.22 11.47 1.48
CA ALA A 31 4.78 10.13 1.34
C ALA A 31 3.92 9.24 0.41
N ALA A 32 2.60 9.26 0.58
CA ALA A 32 1.68 8.49 -0.27
C ALA A 32 1.71 8.96 -1.73
N MET A 33 1.72 10.28 -1.98
CA MET A 33 1.76 10.84 -3.32
C MET A 33 3.02 10.42 -4.09
N PHE A 34 4.19 10.47 -3.43
CA PHE A 34 5.46 9.99 -4.01
C PHE A 34 5.48 8.47 -4.18
N GLY A 35 4.97 7.72 -3.19
CA GLY A 35 4.87 6.26 -3.24
C GLY A 35 4.03 5.78 -4.43
N LEU A 36 2.85 6.37 -4.62
CA LEU A 36 1.97 6.07 -5.75
C LEU A 36 2.62 6.43 -7.09
N GLY A 37 3.31 7.57 -7.18
CA GLY A 37 4.03 7.95 -8.40
C GLY A 37 5.11 6.94 -8.79
N ARG A 38 5.84 6.39 -7.80
CA ARG A 38 6.84 5.33 -8.03
C ARG A 38 6.20 3.99 -8.39
N MET A 39 5.10 3.60 -7.73
CA MET A 39 4.35 2.39 -8.06
C MET A 39 3.78 2.45 -9.48
N LEU A 40 3.17 3.58 -9.85
CA LEU A 40 2.66 3.81 -11.21
C LEU A 40 3.75 3.75 -12.27
N ARG A 41 4.94 4.32 -12.00
CA ARG A 41 6.10 4.19 -12.90
C ARG A 41 6.55 2.73 -13.04
N SER A 42 6.62 1.98 -11.94
CA SER A 42 6.98 0.56 -11.97
C SER A 42 5.99 -0.23 -12.83
N MET A 43 4.69 0.00 -12.64
CA MET A 43 3.66 -0.64 -13.46
C MET A 43 3.74 -0.23 -14.93
N ALA A 44 4.10 1.01 -15.24
CA ALA A 44 4.34 1.44 -16.62
C ALA A 44 5.59 0.77 -17.23
N ALA A 45 6.66 0.60 -16.44
CA ALA A 45 7.87 -0.10 -16.85
C ALA A 45 7.62 -1.59 -17.11
N ASP A 46 6.76 -2.22 -16.31
CA ASP A 46 6.31 -3.61 -16.49
C ASP A 46 5.27 -3.76 -17.62
N GLY A 47 4.92 -2.67 -18.32
CA GLY A 47 3.95 -2.66 -19.42
C GLY A 47 2.50 -2.89 -18.98
N LEU A 48 2.20 -2.72 -17.68
CA LEU A 48 0.86 -2.84 -17.09
C LEU A 48 0.09 -1.50 -17.06
N ALA A 49 0.77 -0.37 -17.29
CA ALA A 49 0.18 0.96 -17.39
C ALA A 49 0.55 1.65 -18.72
N PRO A 50 -0.23 2.62 -19.22
CA PRO A 50 0.05 3.29 -20.49
C PRO A 50 1.45 3.90 -20.51
N ALA A 51 2.18 3.68 -21.61
CA ALA A 51 3.60 4.03 -21.77
C ALA A 51 3.92 5.52 -21.53
N TRP A 52 2.91 6.37 -21.52
CA TRP A 52 3.04 7.82 -21.39
C TRP A 52 3.39 8.21 -19.95
N LEU A 53 3.12 7.34 -18.98
CA LEU A 53 3.53 7.47 -17.58
C LEU A 53 5.02 7.13 -17.37
N LEU A 54 5.68 6.53 -18.35
CA LEU A 54 7.12 6.27 -18.28
C LEU A 54 7.88 7.61 -18.37
N SER A 55 8.68 7.89 -17.35
CA SER A 55 9.63 9.01 -17.38
C SER A 55 11.06 8.48 -17.43
N ASP A 56 11.88 9.03 -18.31
CA ASP A 56 13.33 8.74 -18.37
C ASP A 56 14.12 9.34 -17.20
N THR A 57 13.52 10.24 -16.43
CA THR A 57 14.15 10.88 -15.27
C THR A 57 14.06 10.02 -14.02
N ASP A 58 15.08 10.06 -13.15
CA ASP A 58 15.13 9.33 -11.87
C ASP A 58 13.89 9.58 -10.97
N VAL A 59 13.30 10.77 -11.05
CA VAL A 59 12.06 11.12 -10.35
C VAL A 59 10.84 11.04 -11.30
N PRO A 60 9.80 10.23 -10.99
CA PRO A 60 8.57 10.09 -11.78
C PRO A 60 7.68 11.35 -11.76
N ARG A 61 8.09 12.43 -12.44
CA ARG A 61 7.34 13.70 -12.45
C ARG A 61 5.89 13.51 -12.92
N ARG A 62 5.68 12.72 -13.98
CA ARG A 62 4.34 12.44 -14.53
C ARG A 62 3.48 11.62 -13.57
N GLY A 63 4.07 10.61 -12.91
CA GLY A 63 3.37 9.80 -11.91
C GLY A 63 2.93 10.63 -10.70
N ILE A 64 3.79 11.53 -10.22
CA ILE A 64 3.50 12.43 -9.10
C ILE A 64 2.41 13.46 -9.48
N LEU A 65 2.47 14.03 -10.69
CA LEU A 65 1.44 14.96 -11.16
C LEU A 65 0.08 14.29 -11.28
N VAL A 66 0.03 13.06 -11.81
CA VAL A 66 -1.22 12.30 -11.94
C VAL A 66 -1.78 11.93 -10.56
N SER A 67 -0.95 11.46 -9.62
CA SER A 67 -1.41 11.13 -8.27
C SER A 67 -1.88 12.37 -7.51
N GLY A 68 -1.16 13.49 -7.61
CA GLY A 68 -1.56 14.78 -7.03
C GLY A 68 -2.85 15.32 -7.63
N ALA A 69 -3.01 15.28 -8.96
CA ALA A 69 -4.23 15.72 -9.63
C ALA A 69 -5.44 14.85 -9.25
N ALA A 70 -5.28 13.53 -9.21
CA ALA A 70 -6.33 12.61 -8.79
C ALA A 70 -6.77 12.87 -7.34
N MET A 71 -5.81 13.17 -6.47
CA MET A 71 -6.07 13.50 -5.07
C MET A 71 -6.83 14.83 -4.91
N LEU A 72 -6.45 15.87 -5.66
CA LEU A 72 -7.17 17.15 -5.67
C LEU A 72 -8.60 17.00 -6.23
N LEU A 73 -8.77 16.20 -7.29
CA LEU A 73 -10.09 15.90 -7.86
C LEU A 73 -10.97 15.15 -6.85
N ALA A 74 -10.43 14.11 -6.19
CA ALA A 74 -11.16 13.36 -5.17
C ALA A 74 -11.58 14.25 -3.99
N MET A 75 -10.68 15.13 -3.53
CA MET A 75 -10.99 16.12 -2.50
C MET A 75 -12.07 17.10 -2.94
N GLY A 76 -11.97 17.64 -4.17
CA GLY A 76 -12.94 18.58 -4.72
C GLY A 76 -14.34 17.96 -4.82
N LEU A 77 -14.44 16.74 -5.37
CA LEU A 77 -15.71 16.02 -5.47
C LEU A 77 -16.33 15.71 -4.11
N GLY A 78 -15.51 15.37 -3.11
CA GLY A 78 -15.97 15.12 -1.75
C GLY A 78 -16.50 16.37 -1.04
N GLN A 79 -15.97 17.55 -1.34
CA GLN A 79 -16.45 18.81 -0.75
C GLN A 79 -17.75 19.31 -1.40
N LEU A 80 -17.93 19.06 -2.70
CA LEU A 80 -19.09 19.51 -3.46
C LEU A 80 -20.38 18.74 -3.13
N PHE A 81 -20.28 17.44 -2.83
CA PHE A 81 -21.44 16.57 -2.60
C PHE A 81 -21.28 15.73 -1.31
N PRO A 82 -22.08 15.99 -0.26
CA PRO A 82 -22.00 15.26 1.01
C PRO A 82 -22.21 13.74 0.87
N SER A 83 -23.06 13.33 -0.08
CA SER A 83 -23.30 11.93 -0.40
C SER A 83 -22.09 11.24 -1.05
N LEU A 84 -21.35 11.97 -1.91
CA LEU A 84 -20.11 11.46 -2.50
C LEU A 84 -19.02 11.33 -1.43
N TYR A 85 -18.90 12.27 -0.49
CA TYR A 85 -17.92 12.14 0.59
C TYR A 85 -18.07 10.81 1.35
N LEU A 86 -19.30 10.49 1.76
CA LEU A 86 -19.59 9.25 2.49
C LEU A 86 -19.33 8.00 1.63
N PHE A 87 -19.61 8.09 0.33
CA PHE A 87 -19.31 7.05 -0.63
C PHE A 87 -17.79 6.85 -0.82
N LEU A 88 -17.02 7.93 -1.02
CA LEU A 88 -15.57 7.90 -1.23
C LEU A 88 -14.86 7.31 -0.02
N ILE A 89 -15.22 7.72 1.20
CA ILE A 89 -14.59 7.22 2.42
C ILE A 89 -14.89 5.74 2.65
N SER A 90 -16.13 5.32 2.38
CA SER A 90 -16.55 3.92 2.51
C SER A 90 -15.88 3.04 1.46
N SER A 91 -15.91 3.44 0.18
CA SER A 91 -15.27 2.70 -0.92
C SER A 91 -13.74 2.65 -0.78
N GLY A 92 -13.12 3.75 -0.33
CA GLY A 92 -11.68 3.80 -0.08
C GLY A 92 -11.26 2.89 1.09
N GLY A 93 -12.04 2.87 2.16
CA GLY A 93 -11.84 1.94 3.27
C GLY A 93 -11.92 0.48 2.83
N PHE A 94 -12.90 0.14 1.99
CA PHE A 94 -13.00 -1.21 1.42
C PHE A 94 -11.78 -1.55 0.57
N ALA A 95 -11.37 -0.65 -0.34
CA ALA A 95 -10.21 -0.87 -1.20
C ALA A 95 -8.92 -1.10 -0.38
N LEU A 96 -8.77 -0.36 0.73
CA LEU A 96 -7.66 -0.55 1.66
C LEU A 96 -7.70 -1.95 2.31
N LEU A 97 -8.84 -2.33 2.91
CA LEU A 97 -9.00 -3.66 3.52
C LEU A 97 -8.75 -4.78 2.50
N PHE A 98 -9.29 -4.65 1.30
CA PHE A 98 -9.09 -5.61 0.22
C PHE A 98 -7.62 -5.72 -0.17
N THR A 99 -6.91 -4.59 -0.30
CA THR A 99 -5.47 -4.56 -0.60
C THR A 99 -4.67 -5.31 0.46
N TYR A 100 -4.97 -5.09 1.74
CA TYR A 100 -4.30 -5.80 2.85
C TYR A 100 -4.63 -7.30 2.87
N ALA A 101 -5.86 -7.68 2.53
CA ALA A 101 -6.26 -9.08 2.41
C ALA A 101 -5.48 -9.78 1.30
N VAL A 102 -5.37 -9.17 0.12
CA VAL A 102 -4.58 -9.68 -1.00
C VAL A 102 -3.10 -9.74 -0.65
N LEU A 103 -2.56 -8.70 0.00
CA LEU A 103 -1.16 -8.65 0.43
C LEU A 103 -0.83 -9.80 1.39
N THR A 104 -1.70 -10.05 2.37
CA THR A 104 -1.53 -11.12 3.36
C THR A 104 -1.67 -12.50 2.71
N ALA A 105 -2.64 -12.68 1.80
CA ALA A 105 -2.80 -13.90 1.04
C ALA A 105 -1.59 -14.20 0.14
N ALA A 106 -1.05 -13.18 -0.53
CA ALA A 106 0.16 -13.28 -1.34
C ALA A 106 1.38 -13.65 -0.47
N HIS A 107 1.55 -13.02 0.69
CA HIS A 107 2.61 -13.34 1.64
C HIS A 107 2.54 -14.81 2.10
N LEU A 108 1.34 -15.28 2.48
CA LEU A 108 1.12 -16.67 2.89
C LEU A 108 1.40 -17.66 1.76
N ARG A 109 0.97 -17.34 0.53
CA ARG A 109 1.21 -18.18 -0.65
C ARG A 109 2.69 -18.27 -1.01
N LEU A 110 3.41 -17.14 -0.97
CA LEU A 110 4.83 -17.09 -1.32
C LEU A 110 5.69 -17.84 -0.29
N ARG A 111 5.34 -17.74 1.00
CA ARG A 111 5.97 -18.55 2.06
C ARG A 111 5.66 -20.04 1.90
N ARG A 112 4.41 -20.41 1.54
CA ARG A 112 4.03 -21.81 1.27
C ARG A 112 4.80 -22.42 0.09
N ARG A 113 5.16 -21.62 -0.91
CA ARG A 113 5.96 -22.06 -2.07
C ARG A 113 7.46 -22.17 -1.78
N GLY A 114 7.91 -21.77 -0.60
CA GLY A 114 9.34 -21.76 -0.25
C GLY A 114 10.14 -20.66 -0.95
N GLU A 115 9.49 -19.75 -1.69
CA GLU A 115 10.14 -18.69 -2.47
C GLU A 115 10.61 -17.51 -1.59
N LEU A 116 10.27 -17.51 -0.30
CA LEU A 116 10.72 -16.51 0.67
C LEU A 116 11.90 -17.04 1.49
N VAL A 117 13.11 -16.71 1.05
CA VAL A 117 14.35 -16.90 1.82
C VAL A 117 14.47 -15.75 2.84
N SER A 118 13.63 -15.78 3.87
CA SER A 118 13.72 -14.79 4.95
C SER A 118 14.57 -15.36 6.09
N SER A 119 15.67 -14.66 6.40
CA SER A 119 16.54 -14.96 7.55
C SER A 119 15.79 -14.86 8.90
N TYR A 120 14.63 -14.19 8.90
CA TYR A 120 13.79 -13.99 10.08
C TYR A 120 12.49 -14.81 9.99
N ARG A 121 12.34 -15.80 10.87
CA ARG A 121 11.12 -16.60 11.02
C ARG A 121 10.16 -15.87 11.98
N MET A 122 8.99 -15.47 11.49
CA MET A 122 7.96 -14.89 12.35
C MET A 122 7.48 -15.94 13.36
N PRO A 123 7.46 -15.64 14.67
CA PRO A 123 6.89 -16.53 15.67
C PRO A 123 5.38 -16.67 15.45
N GLY A 124 4.87 -17.90 15.49
CA GLY A 124 3.43 -18.18 15.29
C GLY A 124 2.97 -18.32 13.83
N TYR A 125 3.89 -18.39 12.87
CA TYR A 125 3.57 -18.75 11.49
C TYR A 125 3.09 -20.22 11.42
N PRO A 126 1.99 -20.58 10.71
CA PRO A 126 1.16 -19.77 9.80
C PRO A 126 -0.12 -19.18 10.42
N TYR A 127 -0.36 -19.36 11.72
CA TYR A 127 -1.62 -19.00 12.37
C TYR A 127 -1.88 -17.49 12.37
N THR A 128 -0.83 -16.68 12.56
CA THR A 128 -0.95 -15.21 12.57
C THR A 128 -1.46 -14.66 11.23
N GLY A 129 -0.98 -15.19 10.10
CA GLY A 129 -1.45 -14.76 8.77
C GLY A 129 -2.90 -15.14 8.50
N ILE A 130 -3.32 -16.32 8.95
CA ILE A 130 -4.72 -16.77 8.81
C ILE A 130 -5.65 -15.94 9.70
N LEU A 131 -5.23 -15.66 10.94
CA LEU A 131 -5.97 -14.81 11.87
C LEU A 131 -6.16 -13.40 11.30
N THR A 132 -5.09 -12.80 10.75
CA THR A 132 -5.18 -11.48 10.10
C THR A 132 -6.15 -11.50 8.92
N LEU A 133 -6.12 -12.55 8.09
CA LEU A 133 -7.04 -12.68 6.97
C LEU A 133 -8.50 -12.84 7.41
N LEU A 134 -8.74 -13.61 8.48
CA LEU A 134 -10.07 -13.74 9.10
C LEU A 134 -10.55 -12.41 9.69
N ALA A 135 -9.68 -11.67 10.38
CA ALA A 135 -10.01 -10.36 10.95
C ALA A 135 -10.34 -9.33 9.85
N LEU A 136 -9.57 -9.30 8.77
CA LEU A 136 -9.86 -8.47 7.59
C LEU A 136 -11.20 -8.85 6.96
N GLY A 137 -11.47 -10.15 6.80
CA GLY A 137 -12.76 -10.64 6.30
C GLY A 137 -13.94 -10.24 7.20
N ALA A 138 -13.79 -10.39 8.51
CA ALA A 138 -14.80 -9.97 9.48
C ALA A 138 -15.07 -8.46 9.42
N ALA A 139 -14.02 -7.64 9.27
CA ALA A 139 -14.17 -6.19 9.11
C ALA A 139 -14.93 -5.82 7.83
N MET A 140 -14.66 -6.51 6.71
CA MET A 140 -15.38 -6.30 5.45
C MET A 140 -16.87 -6.70 5.57
N VAL A 141 -17.15 -7.81 6.25
CA VAL A 141 -18.53 -8.27 6.53
C VAL A 141 -19.24 -7.35 7.53
N SER A 142 -18.50 -6.60 8.35
CA SER A 142 -19.06 -5.66 9.33
C SER A 142 -19.52 -4.33 8.72
N MET A 143 -18.97 -3.91 7.56
CA MET A 143 -19.33 -2.65 6.87
C MET A 143 -20.84 -2.42 6.60
N PRO A 144 -21.66 -3.40 6.16
CA PRO A 144 -23.08 -3.17 5.87
C PRO A 144 -23.91 -2.99 7.15
N PHE A 145 -23.38 -3.36 8.33
CA PHE A 145 -24.05 -3.12 9.61
C PHE A 145 -23.89 -1.66 10.10
N VAL A 146 -23.05 -0.86 9.43
CA VAL A 146 -22.86 0.56 9.73
C VAL A 146 -23.66 1.40 8.74
N ALA A 147 -24.58 2.21 9.26
CA ALA A 147 -25.43 3.10 8.45
C ALA A 147 -24.57 4.02 7.57
N GLY A 148 -24.83 4.02 6.26
CA GLY A 148 -24.11 4.84 5.28
C GLY A 148 -22.84 4.23 4.67
N GLN A 149 -22.39 3.06 5.15
CA GLN A 149 -21.22 2.35 4.59
C GLN A 149 -21.56 1.22 3.60
N ALA A 150 -22.83 0.85 3.49
CA ALA A 150 -23.28 -0.14 2.50
C ALA A 150 -22.92 0.22 1.05
N PRO A 151 -23.03 1.49 0.58
CA PRO A 151 -22.70 1.84 -0.80
C PRO A 151 -21.24 1.58 -1.18
N GLY A 152 -20.29 1.78 -0.25
CA GLY A 152 -18.88 1.52 -0.50
C GLY A 152 -18.54 0.04 -0.54
N LEU A 153 -19.28 -0.81 0.19
CA LEU A 153 -19.16 -2.26 0.06
C LEU A 153 -19.60 -2.73 -1.32
N TRP A 154 -20.75 -2.26 -1.83
CA TRP A 154 -21.23 -2.63 -3.16
C TRP A 154 -20.30 -2.13 -4.27
N ALA A 155 -19.82 -0.89 -4.17
CA ALA A 155 -18.81 -0.35 -5.07
C ALA A 155 -17.51 -1.17 -5.02
N GLY A 156 -17.05 -1.50 -3.83
CA GLY A 156 -15.90 -2.36 -3.60
C GLY A 156 -16.05 -3.74 -4.21
N LEU A 157 -17.18 -4.41 -3.96
CA LEU A 157 -17.50 -5.72 -4.52
C LEU A 157 -17.55 -5.66 -6.06
N SER A 158 -18.13 -4.60 -6.62
CA SER A 158 -18.18 -4.38 -8.07
C SER A 158 -16.78 -4.21 -8.66
N MET A 159 -15.88 -3.51 -7.97
CA MET A 159 -14.49 -3.33 -8.36
C MET A 159 -13.72 -4.66 -8.30
N VAL A 160 -13.94 -5.46 -7.26
CA VAL A 160 -13.34 -6.81 -7.14
C VAL A 160 -13.85 -7.74 -8.24
N ALA A 161 -15.15 -7.70 -8.52
CA ALA A 161 -15.76 -8.46 -9.60
C ALA A 161 -15.18 -8.05 -10.96
N LEU A 162 -15.03 -6.74 -11.20
CA LEU A 162 -14.40 -6.21 -12.40
C LEU A 162 -12.95 -6.69 -12.53
N TYR A 163 -12.13 -6.56 -11.48
CA TYR A 163 -10.74 -7.03 -11.51
C TYR A 163 -10.65 -8.56 -11.70
N SER A 164 -11.52 -9.33 -11.07
CA SER A 164 -11.59 -10.78 -11.23
C SER A 164 -12.00 -11.18 -12.65
N ALA A 165 -12.91 -10.44 -13.29
CA ALA A 165 -13.35 -10.66 -14.67
C ALA A 165 -12.30 -10.22 -15.70
N VAL A 166 -11.53 -9.17 -15.41
CA VAL A 166 -10.48 -8.64 -16.29
C VAL A 166 -9.19 -9.47 -16.19
N TYR A 167 -8.92 -10.12 -15.04
CA TYR A 167 -7.78 -11.01 -14.83
C TYR A 167 -7.62 -12.13 -15.89
N PRO A 168 -8.64 -12.94 -16.25
CA PRO A 168 -8.50 -13.98 -17.27
C PRO A 168 -8.29 -13.42 -18.68
N VAL A 169 -8.79 -12.21 -18.97
CA VAL A 169 -8.59 -11.53 -20.26
C VAL A 169 -7.14 -11.03 -20.38
N LEU A 170 -6.60 -10.41 -19.33
CA LEU A 170 -5.19 -10.01 -19.25
C LEU A 170 -4.24 -11.22 -19.27
N ARG A 171 -4.59 -12.30 -18.57
CA ARG A 171 -3.83 -13.55 -18.57
C ARG A 171 -3.79 -14.21 -19.95
N ARG A 172 -4.81 -13.98 -20.79
CA ARG A 172 -4.83 -14.45 -22.20
C ARG A 172 -4.03 -13.55 -23.13
N SER A 173 -3.96 -12.23 -22.90
CA SER A 173 -3.27 -11.29 -23.79
C SER A 173 -1.80 -11.03 -23.44
N LYS A 174 -1.35 -11.31 -22.22
CA LYS A 174 0.07 -11.24 -21.86
C LYS A 174 0.43 -12.47 -21.04
N GLU A 175 1.32 -13.30 -21.56
CA GLU A 175 2.34 -13.90 -20.70
C GLU A 175 2.91 -12.72 -19.92
N VAL A 176 2.54 -12.60 -18.64
CA VAL A 176 3.04 -11.55 -17.75
C VAL A 176 4.54 -11.60 -17.89
N ALA A 177 5.12 -10.62 -18.59
CA ALA A 177 6.54 -10.57 -18.87
C ALA A 177 7.22 -10.71 -17.52
N ARG A 178 7.88 -11.86 -17.29
CA ARG A 178 8.46 -12.13 -15.99
C ARG A 178 9.39 -10.96 -15.68
N PRO A 179 9.26 -10.30 -14.52
CA PRO A 179 10.23 -9.29 -14.14
C PRO A 179 11.62 -9.92 -14.28
N LYS A 180 12.52 -9.25 -15.00
CA LYS A 180 13.92 -9.68 -15.10
C LYS A 180 14.39 -9.94 -13.67
N PRO A 181 14.94 -11.13 -13.36
CA PRO A 181 15.37 -11.43 -11.99
C PRO A 181 16.33 -10.34 -11.54
N LEU A 182 15.98 -9.65 -10.45
CA LEU A 182 16.83 -8.64 -9.79
C LEU A 182 17.97 -9.30 -8.98
N TYR A 183 18.02 -10.63 -9.01
CA TYR A 183 19.17 -11.40 -8.54
C TYR A 183 20.10 -11.64 -9.73
N PRO A 184 21.40 -11.34 -9.59
CA PRO A 184 22.39 -11.82 -10.55
C PRO A 184 22.23 -13.34 -10.70
N PRO A 185 22.43 -13.89 -11.90
CA PRO A 185 22.40 -15.33 -12.09
C PRO A 185 23.34 -15.98 -11.08
N ALA A 186 22.87 -17.03 -10.40
CA ALA A 186 23.65 -17.82 -9.46
C ALA A 186 24.92 -18.32 -10.17
N GLY A 187 26.03 -17.62 -9.97
CA GLY A 187 27.26 -17.79 -10.74
C GLY A 187 28.03 -16.48 -10.99
N LEU A 188 27.36 -15.33 -10.93
CA LEU A 188 28.04 -14.03 -10.94
C LEU A 188 28.53 -13.71 -9.53
N ARG A 189 29.81 -13.99 -9.25
CA ARG A 189 30.48 -13.53 -8.03
C ARG A 189 30.49 -12.01 -8.02
N LEU A 190 29.51 -11.40 -7.34
CA LEU A 190 29.57 -9.97 -7.05
C LEU A 190 30.69 -9.75 -6.01
N PRO A 191 31.49 -8.68 -6.14
CA PRO A 191 32.55 -8.32 -5.20
C PRO A 191 32.03 -7.95 -3.80
N LEU A 192 30.71 -7.99 -3.58
CA LEU A 192 30.11 -7.83 -2.25
C LEU A 192 30.54 -8.92 -1.26
N THR A 193 30.94 -10.11 -1.75
CA THR A 193 31.49 -11.17 -0.89
C THR A 193 32.88 -10.77 -0.35
N GLU A 194 33.74 -10.20 -1.21
CA GLU A 194 35.06 -9.69 -0.78
C GLU A 194 34.93 -8.44 0.11
N LEU A 195 33.98 -7.55 -0.19
CA LEU A 195 33.70 -6.39 0.67
C LEU A 195 33.14 -6.81 2.04
N SER A 196 32.39 -7.92 2.12
CA SER A 196 31.89 -8.45 3.40
C SER A 196 32.96 -9.15 4.23
N GLU A 197 34.01 -9.69 3.59
CA GLU A 197 35.20 -10.18 4.28
C GLU A 197 36.04 -9.00 4.80
N GLU A 198 36.25 -7.95 4.01
CA GLU A 198 36.95 -6.74 4.47
C GLU A 198 36.22 -5.99 5.60
N LEU A 199 34.90 -5.86 5.52
CA LEU A 199 34.11 -5.24 6.60
C LEU A 199 33.89 -6.17 7.81
N GLY A 200 34.17 -7.48 7.65
CA GLY A 200 34.17 -8.46 8.74
C GLY A 200 35.43 -8.39 9.62
N GLU A 201 36.51 -7.80 9.11
CA GLU A 201 37.78 -7.60 9.82
C GLU A 201 37.83 -6.35 10.70
N PHE A 202 36.72 -5.62 10.91
CA PHE A 202 36.72 -4.60 11.96
C PHE A 202 36.92 -5.27 13.33
N PRO A 203 38.00 -4.92 14.05
CA PRO A 203 38.30 -5.57 15.31
C PRO A 203 37.16 -5.28 16.29
N LYS A 204 36.55 -6.36 16.81
CA LYS A 204 35.65 -6.27 17.96
C LYS A 204 36.36 -5.46 19.04
N LYS A 205 35.82 -4.27 19.33
CA LYS A 205 36.26 -3.42 20.42
C LYS A 205 36.25 -4.27 21.70
N PRO A 206 37.37 -4.34 22.46
CA PRO A 206 37.38 -5.07 23.71
C PRO A 206 36.39 -4.39 24.67
N GLU A 207 35.46 -5.17 25.20
CA GLU A 207 34.66 -4.79 26.36
C GLU A 207 35.60 -4.47 27.52
N GLN A 208 35.51 -3.24 28.02
CA GLN A 208 35.87 -2.84 29.37
C GLN A 208 34.66 -2.12 29.96
#